data_AF-A0A7C3XL43-F1
#
_entry.id   AF-A0A7C3XL43-F1
#
_cell.length_a   1.000
_cell.length_b   1.000
_cell.length_c   1.000
_cell.angle_alpha   90.00
_cell.angle_beta   90.00
_cell.angle_gamma   90.00
#
_symmetry.space_group_name_H-M   'P 1'
#
loop_
_entity.id
_entity.type
_entity.pdbx_description
1 polymer ?
#
loop_
_entity_poly.entity_id
_entity_poly.type
_entity_poly.pdbx_seq_one_letter_code
_entity_poly.pdbx_strand_id
1 'polypeptide(L)' 'MVISIYPITGLGEIREGIRLGEAIAEALAKNNLTVLKGDIIVVTSKAVSKAEGRLVRLDEVKPSQKAVKLAR' A
#
# COMPACT_ATOMS: atom_id res chain seq x y z
N MET A 1 -14.48 -19.20 -18.31
CA MET A 1 -14.54 -18.00 -17.44
C MET A 1 -13.24 -17.25 -17.62
N VAL A 2 -13.29 -15.96 -17.94
CA VAL A 2 -12.10 -15.14 -18.20
C VAL A 2 -11.87 -14.23 -17.00
N ILE A 3 -10.63 -14.15 -16.53
CA ILE A 3 -10.20 -13.22 -15.50
C ILE A 3 -9.26 -12.22 -16.17
N SER A 4 -9.45 -10.94 -15.89
CA SER A 4 -8.55 -9.87 -16.33
C SER A 4 -7.96 -9.18 -15.10
N ILE A 5 -6.67 -8.85 -15.16
CA ILE A 5 -5.96 -8.16 -14.09
C ILE A 5 -5.29 -6.95 -14.70
N TYR A 6 -5.60 -5.77 -14.15
CA TYR A 6 -5.08 -4.50 -14.65
C TYR A 6 -4.21 -3.85 -13.57
N PRO A 7 -2.96 -3.45 -13.88
CA PRO A 7 -2.18 -2.64 -12.97
C PRO A 7 -2.74 -1.22 -12.91
N ILE A 8 -2.80 -0.63 -11.71
CA ILE A 8 -3.11 0.78 -11.53
C ILE A 8 -1.79 1.54 -11.42
N THR A 9 -1.49 2.38 -12.40
CA THR A 9 -0.24 3.15 -12.46
C THR A 9 -0.45 4.61 -12.08
N GLY A 10 0.62 5.34 -11.74
CA GLY A 10 0.56 6.79 -11.54
C GLY A 10 0.13 7.26 -10.15
N LEU A 11 0.11 6.39 -9.13
CA LEU A 11 -0.15 6.81 -7.73
C LEU A 11 0.97 7.66 -7.10
N GLY A 12 2.18 7.63 -7.67
CA GLY A 12 3.34 8.30 -7.08
C GLY A 12 3.80 7.69 -5.75
N GLU A 13 4.52 8.46 -4.94
CA GLU A 13 4.99 8.03 -3.62
C GLU A 13 3.89 8.17 -2.57
N ILE A 14 3.52 7.05 -1.94
CA ILE A 14 2.56 7.02 -0.83
C ILE A 14 3.23 7.59 0.42
N ARG A 15 2.68 8.68 0.95
CA ARG A 15 3.15 9.33 2.19
C ARG A 15 2.12 9.19 3.29
N GLU A 16 2.57 9.36 4.53
CA GLU A 16 1.69 9.40 5.69
C GLU A 16 0.58 10.44 5.52
N GLY A 17 -0.63 10.08 5.94
CA GLY A 17 -1.81 10.93 5.89
C GLY A 17 -2.52 10.97 4.53
N ILE A 18 -1.99 10.31 3.49
CA ILE A 18 -2.68 10.25 2.20
C ILE A 18 -3.98 9.45 2.31
N ARG A 19 -5.07 9.99 1.73
CA ARG A 19 -6.34 9.28 1.59
C ARG A 19 -6.22 8.26 0.47
N LEU A 20 -5.69 7.08 0.79
CA LEU A 20 -5.29 6.06 -0.19
C LEU A 20 -6.42 5.66 -1.15
N GLY A 21 -7.66 5.58 -0.67
CA GLY A 21 -8.83 5.28 -1.52
C GLY A 21 -9.09 6.34 -2.61
N GLU A 22 -8.93 7.62 -2.28
CA GLU A 22 -9.09 8.72 -3.24
C GLU A 22 -7.96 8.73 -4.26
N ALA A 23 -6.72 8.52 -3.82
CA ALA A 23 -5.57 8.39 -4.72
C ALA A 23 -5.74 7.22 -5.71
N ILE A 24 -6.29 6.09 -5.26
CA ILE A 24 -6.62 4.95 -6.13
C ILE A 24 -7.72 5.32 -7.13
N ALA A 25 -8.79 5.99 -6.69
CA ALA A 25 -9.90 6.40 -7.55
C ALA A 25 -9.42 7.37 -8.65
N GLU A 26 -8.57 8.34 -8.30
CA GLU A 26 -7.96 9.25 -9.27
C GLU A 26 -7.05 8.52 -10.27
N ALA A 27 -6.25 7.56 -9.80
CA ALA A 27 -5.37 6.78 -10.66
C ALA A 27 -6.18 5.89 -11.62
N LEU A 28 -7.26 5.26 -11.17
CA LEU A 28 -8.17 4.49 -12.01
C LEU A 28 -8.71 5.33 -13.17
N ALA A 29 -9.20 6.55 -12.87
CA ALA A 29 -9.68 7.48 -13.89
C ALA A 29 -8.58 7.84 -14.91
N LYS A 30 -7.35 8.13 -14.45
CA LYS A 30 -6.20 8.44 -15.34
C LYS A 30 -5.77 7.25 -16.21
N ASN A 31 -6.01 6.02 -15.76
CA ASN A 31 -5.71 4.80 -16.52
C ASN A 31 -6.89 4.37 -17.42
N ASN A 32 -7.96 5.18 -17.52
CA ASN A 32 -9.20 4.84 -18.25
C ASN A 32 -9.83 3.52 -17.77
N LEU A 33 -9.72 3.23 -16.47
CA LEU A 33 -10.31 2.05 -15.85
C LEU A 33 -11.57 2.45 -15.06
N THR A 34 -12.67 1.78 -15.34
CA THR A 34 -13.93 1.93 -14.61
C THR A 34 -14.14 0.70 -13.72
N VAL A 35 -14.38 0.93 -12.43
CA VAL A 35 -14.71 -0.14 -11.48
C VAL A 35 -16.18 -0.51 -11.64
N LEU A 36 -16.44 -1.78 -11.91
CA LEU A 36 -17.78 -2.34 -12.05
C LEU A 36 -18.18 -3.12 -10.81
N LYS A 37 -19.48 -3.40 -10.70
CA LYS A 37 -20.02 -4.23 -9.61
C LYS A 37 -19.40 -5.63 -9.69
N GLY A 38 -18.71 -6.02 -8.61
CA GLY A 38 -18.06 -7.32 -8.49
C GLY A 38 -16.54 -7.29 -8.75
N ASP A 39 -16.00 -6.16 -9.20
CA ASP A 39 -14.55 -6.00 -9.32
C ASP A 39 -13.87 -5.97 -7.94
N ILE A 40 -12.61 -6.40 -7.92
CA ILE A 40 -11.80 -6.48 -6.71
C ILE A 40 -10.62 -5.52 -6.84
N ILE A 41 -10.50 -4.61 -5.88
CA ILE A 41 -9.32 -3.75 -5.75
C ILE A 41 -8.33 -4.42 -4.80
N VAL A 42 -7.15 -4.74 -5.31
CA VAL A 42 -6.07 -5.37 -4.53
C VAL A 42 -5.01 -4.33 -4.19
N VAL A 43 -4.72 -4.17 -2.91
CA VAL A 43 -3.73 -3.21 -2.40
C VAL A 43 -2.72 -3.93 -1.53
N THR A 44 -1.43 -3.65 -1.72
CA THR A 44 -0.38 -4.22 -0.87
C THR A 44 -0.40 -3.61 0.52
N SER A 45 -0.05 -4.40 1.54
CA SER A 45 0.02 -3.93 2.93
C SER A 45 1.03 -2.78 3.14
N LYS A 46 2.07 -2.67 2.30
CA LYS A 46 3.06 -1.60 2.36
C LYS A 46 2.45 -0.23 2.05
N ALA A 47 1.58 -0.14 1.04
CA ALA A 47 0.91 1.11 0.70
C ALA A 47 -0.01 1.57 1.84
N VAL A 48 -0.79 0.64 2.40
CA VAL A 48 -1.64 0.90 3.57
C VAL A 48 -0.81 1.38 4.76
N SER A 49 0.26 0.65 5.10
CA SER A 49 1.16 0.98 6.22
C SER A 49 1.79 2.37 6.07
N LYS A 50 2.18 2.77 4.86
CA LYS A 50 2.72 4.12 4.61
C LYS A 50 1.66 5.20 4.81
N ALA A 51 0.46 5.01 4.26
CA ALA A 51 -0.65 5.96 4.40
C ALA A 51 -1.07 6.15 5.87
N GLU A 52 -1.06 5.07 6.64
CA GLU A 52 -1.44 5.03 8.06
C GLU A 52 -0.30 5.41 9.03
N GLY A 53 0.85 5.88 8.55
CA GLY A 53 1.94 6.33 9.43
C GLY A 53 2.61 5.19 10.22
N ARG A 54 2.67 3.98 9.67
CA ARG A 54 3.24 2.79 10.34
C ARG A 54 4.74 2.61 10.10
N LEU A 55 5.42 3.62 9.54
CA LEU A 55 6.87 3.63 9.38
C LEU A 55 7.53 4.02 10.70
N VAL A 56 8.53 3.24 11.13
CA VAL A 56 9.37 3.54 12.29
C VAL A 56 10.83 3.56 11.85
N ARG A 57 11.64 4.44 12.44
CA ARG A 57 13.08 4.40 12.17
C ARG A 57 13.72 3.28 12.96
N LEU A 58 14.64 2.55 12.34
CA LEU A 58 15.27 1.40 12.98
C LEU A 58 16.13 1.81 14.19
N ASP A 59 16.71 3.01 14.17
CA ASP A 59 17.50 3.57 15.26
C ASP A 59 16.66 3.91 16.52
N GLU A 60 15.34 4.04 16.39
CA GLU A 60 14.40 4.24 17.50
C GLU A 60 13.98 2.91 18.17
N VAL A 61 14.33 1.76 17.58
CA VAL A 61 13.95 0.44 18.10
C VAL A 61 15.00 -0.07 19.09
N LYS A 62 14.64 -0.21 20.37
CA LYS A 62 15.48 -0.89 21.37
C LYS A 62 15.29 -2.41 21.31
N PRO A 63 16.28 -3.21 20.84
CA PRO A 63 16.11 -4.65 20.71
C PRO A 63 16.05 -5.34 22.07
N SER A 64 15.16 -6.33 22.19
CA SER A 64 15.14 -7.23 23.35
C SER A 64 16.31 -8.23 23.28
N GLN A 65 16.66 -8.86 24.41
CA GLN A 65 17.66 -9.93 24.40
C GLN A 65 17.28 -11.07 23.43
N LYS A 66 15.99 -11.39 23.29
CA LYS A 66 15.50 -12.38 22.32
C LYS A 66 15.76 -11.93 20.88
N ALA A 67 15.50 -10.66 20.57
CA ALA A 67 15.76 -10.10 19.24
C ALA A 67 17.25 -10.13 18.89
N VAL A 68 18.13 -9.78 19.84
CA VAL A 68 19.59 -9.87 19.65
C VAL A 68 20.04 -11.30 19.38
N LYS A 69 19.45 -12.30 20.06
CA LYS A 69 19.74 -13.72 19.80
C LYS A 69 19.26 -14.18 18.42
N LEU A 70 18.10 -13.72 17.96
CA LEU A 70 17.53 -14.05 16.65
C LEU A 70 18.32 -13.46 15.47
N ALA A 71 18.98 -12.31 15.70
CA ALA A 71 19.72 -11.59 14.66
C ALA A 71 21.14 -12.14 14.39
N ARG A 72 21.60 -13.13 15.15
CA ARG A 72 22.87 -13.83 14.93
C ARG A 72 22.68 -15.01 14.00
#